data_AF-A0AAN8T4R4-F1
#
_entry.id   AF-A0AAN8T4R4-F1
#
_cell.length_a   1.000
_cell.length_b   1.000
_cell.length_c   1.000
_cell.angle_alpha   90.00
_cell.angle_beta   90.00
_cell.angle_gamma   90.00
#
_symmetry.space_group_name_H-M   'P 1'
#
loop_
_entity.id
_entity.type
_entity.pdbx_description
1 polymer ?
#
loop_
_entity_poly.entity_id
_entity_poly.type
_entity_poly.pdbx_seq_one_letter_code
_entity_poly.pdbx_strand_id
1 'polypeptide(L)'
;MCSYFSHLFVKPNVEFPFQALRLHPYELTRAHKVVKEHREDDDPEVRAPEEFTGMMLIGTSREMEGKYIDYMSEIIKFKVLPIGTLLQDPMTSVDGSMDIMEWLGKKYKFSIY
;
A
#
# COMPACT_ATOMS: atom_id res chain seq x y z
N MET A 1 4.57 1.96 1.49
CA MET A 1 3.91 2.67 0.37
C MET A 1 2.57 3.30 0.77
N CYS A 2 1.65 2.55 1.39
CA CYS A 2 0.31 3.04 1.72
C CYS A 2 0.31 4.34 2.54
N SER A 3 1.26 4.52 3.48
CA SER A 3 1.32 5.69 4.36
C SER A 3 1.54 7.01 3.62
N TYR A 4 2.25 6.98 2.48
CA TYR A 4 2.51 8.16 1.66
C TYR A 4 1.25 8.67 0.97
N PHE A 5 0.47 7.76 0.39
CA PHE A 5 -0.80 8.15 -0.22
C PHE A 5 -1.79 8.62 0.84
N SER A 6 -1.91 7.92 1.97
CA SER A 6 -2.72 8.39 3.10
C SER A 6 -2.28 9.79 3.57
N HIS A 7 -0.98 10.09 3.59
CA HIS A 7 -0.49 11.43 3.89
C HIS A 7 -0.92 12.47 2.87
N LEU A 8 -0.75 12.21 1.58
CA LEU A 8 -1.19 13.15 0.53
C LEU A 8 -2.69 13.45 0.64
N PHE A 9 -3.49 12.43 0.98
CA PHE A 9 -4.94 12.56 1.17
C PHE A 9 -5.35 13.26 2.46
N VAL A 10 -4.59 13.17 3.54
CA VAL A 10 -4.95 13.80 4.83
C VAL A 10 -4.28 15.17 5.01
N LYS A 11 -3.04 15.31 4.54
CA LYS A 11 -2.14 16.47 4.74
C LYS A 11 -1.46 16.88 3.41
N PRO A 12 -2.20 17.38 2.40
CA PRO A 12 -1.71 17.61 1.03
C PRO A 12 -0.59 18.66 0.92
N ASN A 13 -0.55 19.60 1.86
CA ASN A 13 0.37 20.73 1.84
C ASN A 13 1.51 20.56 2.85
N VAL A 14 1.65 19.37 3.43
CA VAL A 14 2.70 19.03 4.37
C VAL A 14 3.65 18.06 3.66
N GLU A 15 4.94 18.20 3.94
CA GLU A 15 5.92 17.25 3.42
C GLU A 15 5.82 15.91 4.16
N PHE A 16 5.93 14.81 3.42
CA PHE A 16 5.94 13.49 4.01
C PHE A 16 7.17 13.31 4.91
N PRO A 17 7.03 12.88 6.19
CA PRO A 17 8.09 12.99 7.18
C PRO A 17 9.22 11.96 7.06
N PHE A 18 9.17 11.04 6.09
CA PHE A 18 10.18 10.01 5.91
C PHE A 18 10.88 10.16 4.55
N GLN A 19 12.20 10.27 4.58
CA GLN A 19 13.02 10.16 3.38
C GLN A 19 13.14 8.67 2.98
N ALA A 20 12.38 8.28 1.96
CA ALA A 20 12.50 6.96 1.32
C ALA A 20 11.79 6.85 -0.03
N LEU A 21 10.83 7.74 -0.33
CA LEU A 21 10.01 7.62 -1.54
C LEU A 21 10.48 8.62 -2.58
N ARG A 22 11.36 8.17 -3.47
CA ARG A 22 11.65 8.90 -4.71
C ARG A 22 10.66 8.48 -5.77
N LEU A 23 9.58 9.24 -5.88
CA LEU A 23 8.71 9.20 -7.04
C LEU A 23 9.30 10.07 -8.15
N HIS A 24 9.22 9.61 -9.39
CA HIS A 24 9.55 10.44 -10.54
C HIS A 24 8.56 11.60 -10.67
N PRO A 25 8.93 12.71 -11.35
CA PRO A 25 8.04 13.87 -11.50
C PRO A 25 6.67 13.54 -12.10
N TYR A 26 6.60 12.59 -13.05
CA TYR A 26 5.33 12.18 -13.64
C TYR A 26 4.46 11.35 -12.67
N GLU A 27 5.07 10.55 -11.79
CA GLU A 27 4.36 9.80 -10.75
C GLU A 27 3.81 10.73 -9.68
N LEU A 28 4.59 11.74 -9.29
CA LEU A 28 4.15 12.80 -8.39
C LEU A 28 2.94 13.54 -8.96
N THR A 29 3.01 14.01 -10.20
CA THR A 29 1.90 14.71 -10.85
C THR A 29 0.65 13.84 -10.92
N ARG A 30 0.81 12.55 -11.27
CA ARG A 30 -0.31 11.60 -11.31
C ARG A 30 -0.93 11.38 -9.92
N ALA A 31 -0.10 11.19 -8.89
CA ALA A 31 -0.56 10.99 -7.52
C ALA A 31 -1.36 12.20 -7.00
N HIS A 32 -0.84 13.42 -7.19
CA HIS A 32 -1.53 14.64 -6.79
C HIS A 32 -2.85 14.85 -7.53
N LYS A 33 -2.89 14.53 -8.83
CA LYS A 33 -4.12 14.62 -9.64
C LYS A 33 -5.21 13.71 -9.08
N VAL A 34 -4.90 12.44 -8.84
CA VAL A 34 -5.87 11.46 -8.28
C VAL A 34 -6.38 11.92 -6.92
N VAL A 35 -5.50 12.42 -6.04
CA VAL A 35 -5.88 12.93 -4.72
C VAL A 35 -6.81 14.14 -4.82
N LYS A 36 -6.54 15.05 -5.77
CA LYS A 36 -7.34 16.25 -5.98
C LYS A 36 -8.74 15.89 -6.49
N GLU A 37 -8.83 15.04 -7.51
CA GLU A 37 -10.11 14.60 -8.10
C GLU A 37 -11.02 13.95 -7.03
N HIS A 38 -10.50 13.02 -6.23
CA HIS A 38 -11.30 12.34 -5.20
C HIS A 38 -11.78 13.28 -4.08
N ARG A 39 -11.05 14.37 -3.80
CA ARG A 39 -11.45 15.35 -2.78
C ARG A 39 -12.46 16.36 -3.27
N GLU A 40 -12.48 16.63 -4.57
CA GLU A 40 -13.49 17.48 -5.20
C GLU A 40 -14.82 16.72 -5.34
N ASP A 41 -14.77 15.39 -5.46
CA ASP A 41 -15.94 14.49 -5.46
C ASP A 41 -16.46 14.16 -4.04
N ASP A 42 -15.65 14.34 -2.99
CA ASP A 42 -16.06 14.10 -1.60
C ASP A 42 -17.02 15.20 -1.11
N ASP A 43 -18.27 14.82 -0.83
CA ASP A 43 -19.25 15.69 -0.17
C ASP A 43 -18.74 16.07 1.24
N PRO A 44 -18.62 17.37 1.58
CA PRO A 44 -18.17 17.80 2.91
C PRO A 44 -19.01 17.26 4.08
N GLU A 45 -20.27 16.82 3.84
CA GLU A 45 -21.10 16.14 4.84
C GLU A 45 -20.70 14.67 5.10
N VAL A 46 -19.95 14.04 4.19
CA VAL A 46 -19.41 12.66 4.32
C VAL A 46 -17.98 12.69 4.87
N ARG A 47 -17.61 13.72 5.63
CA ARG A 47 -16.38 13.66 6.42
C ARG A 47 -16.53 12.62 7.51
N ALA A 48 -15.68 11.60 7.49
CA ALA A 48 -15.54 10.66 8.59
C ALA A 48 -15.37 11.45 9.90
N PRO A 49 -16.17 11.19 10.95
CA PRO A 49 -16.08 11.92 12.22
C PRO A 49 -14.65 11.96 12.77
N GLU A 50 -14.31 13.03 13.49
CA GLU A 50 -12.98 13.26 14.07
C GLU A 50 -12.49 12.09 14.95
N GLU A 51 -13.42 11.25 15.43
CA GLU A 51 -13.20 10.10 16.30
C GLU A 51 -13.35 8.73 15.60
N PHE A 52 -13.11 8.63 14.29
CA PHE A 52 -13.29 7.36 13.59
C PHE A 52 -12.28 6.29 14.06
N THR A 53 -12.69 5.44 15.01
CA THR A 53 -11.90 4.30 15.55
C THR A 53 -12.07 3.04 14.71
N GLY A 54 -11.73 3.12 13.43
CA GLY A 54 -11.70 1.97 12.52
C GLY A 54 -10.47 1.08 12.73
N MET A 55 -10.49 -0.10 12.11
CA MET A 55 -9.33 -1.00 12.03
C MET A 55 -9.01 -1.30 10.57
N MET A 56 -7.75 -1.17 10.18
CA MET A 56 -7.25 -1.46 8.84
C MET A 56 -6.29 -2.65 8.87
N LEU A 57 -6.58 -3.67 8.06
CA LEU A 57 -5.70 -4.81 7.88
C LEU A 57 -4.83 -4.58 6.64
N ILE A 58 -3.50 -4.69 6.78
CA ILE A 58 -2.56 -4.50 5.67
C ILE A 58 -1.66 -5.72 5.56
N GLY A 59 -1.58 -6.31 4.36
CA GLY A 59 -0.69 -7.42 4.03
C GLY A 59 0.77 -7.00 3.98
N THR A 60 1.34 -6.71 5.15
CA THR A 60 2.72 -6.25 5.35
C THR A 60 3.22 -6.71 6.73
N SER A 61 4.46 -6.38 7.09
CA SER A 61 5.04 -6.68 8.39
C SER A 61 5.69 -5.43 9.03
N ARG A 62 5.85 -5.44 10.37
CA ARG A 62 6.48 -4.32 11.08
C ARG A 62 7.98 -4.22 10.77
N GLU A 63 8.63 -5.34 10.46
CA GLU A 63 10.04 -5.41 10.06
C GLU A 63 10.28 -4.63 8.76
N MET A 64 9.33 -4.69 7.81
CA MET A 64 9.43 -3.98 6.53
C MET A 64 8.94 -2.54 6.63
N GLU A 65 7.80 -2.30 7.31
CA GLU A 65 7.09 -1.02 7.23
C GLU A 65 6.72 -0.38 8.58
N GLY A 66 7.30 -0.82 9.70
CA GLY A 66 6.91 -0.41 11.06
C GLY A 66 6.71 1.10 11.26
N LYS A 67 7.71 1.93 10.93
CA LYS A 67 7.61 3.40 11.07
C LYS A 67 6.49 4.02 10.21
N TYR A 68 6.19 3.42 9.07
CA TYR A 68 5.13 3.88 8.17
C TYR A 68 3.75 3.48 8.70
N ILE A 69 3.64 2.30 9.32
CA ILE A 69 2.42 1.81 9.96
C ILE A 69 2.04 2.71 11.14
N ASP A 70 2.99 3.01 12.02
CA ASP A 70 2.76 3.86 13.19
C ASP A 70 2.31 5.26 12.76
N TYR A 71 3.01 5.84 11.78
CA TYR A 71 2.64 7.13 11.22
C TYR A 71 1.26 7.14 10.58
N MET A 72 0.94 6.12 9.79
CA MET A 72 -0.36 6.01 9.14
C MET A 72 -1.47 5.95 10.18
N SER A 73 -1.32 5.12 11.21
CA SER A 73 -2.27 5.00 12.31
C SER A 73 -2.54 6.35 12.99
N GLU A 74 -1.49 7.16 13.17
CA GLU A 74 -1.62 8.50 13.74
C GLU A 74 -2.42 9.47 12.86
N ILE A 75 -2.21 9.45 11.55
CA ILE A 75 -2.86 10.40 10.63
C ILE A 75 -4.28 10.00 10.24
N ILE A 76 -4.58 8.71 10.11
CA ILE A 76 -5.92 8.24 9.72
C ILE A 76 -6.80 7.92 10.94
N LYS A 77 -6.23 7.93 12.16
CA LYS A 77 -6.90 7.60 13.43
C LYS A 77 -7.43 6.17 13.54
N PHE A 78 -7.00 5.27 12.65
CA PHE A 78 -7.38 3.85 12.70
C PHE A 78 -6.26 3.03 13.32
N LYS A 79 -6.63 1.93 13.97
CA LYS A 79 -5.68 0.88 14.32
C LYS A 79 -5.23 0.17 13.05
N VAL A 80 -3.94 0.27 12.71
CA VAL A 80 -3.36 -0.42 11.55
C VAL A 80 -2.72 -1.72 12.02
N LEU A 81 -3.23 -2.85 11.52
CA LEU A 81 -2.71 -4.18 11.83
C LEU A 81 -1.99 -4.79 10.62
N PRO A 82 -0.68 -5.02 10.71
CA PRO A 82 0.05 -5.80 9.72
C PRO A 82 -0.26 -7.29 9.88
N ILE A 83 -0.78 -7.93 8.83
CA ILE A 83 -1.16 -9.35 8.84
C ILE A 83 -0.11 -10.28 8.18
N GLY A 84 1.08 -9.76 7.90
CA GLY A 84 2.15 -10.48 7.21
C GLY A 84 1.94 -10.60 5.71
N THR A 85 2.80 -11.39 5.06
CA THR A 85 2.62 -11.78 3.66
C THR A 85 1.49 -12.81 3.57
N LEU A 86 0.37 -12.39 3.01
CA LEU A 86 -0.71 -13.31 2.64
C LEU A 86 -0.21 -14.23 1.53
N LEU A 87 0.07 -15.49 1.88
CA LEU A 87 0.40 -16.53 0.89
C LEU A 87 -0.90 -16.97 0.21
N GLN A 88 -0.90 -16.99 -1.12
CA GLN A 88 -1.97 -17.65 -1.86
C GLN A 88 -1.90 -19.15 -1.59
N ASP A 89 -3.06 -19.79 -1.43
CA ASP A 89 -3.11 -21.24 -1.27
C ASP A 89 -2.55 -21.90 -2.54
N PRO A 90 -1.45 -22.67 -2.43
CA PRO A 90 -0.84 -23.35 -3.57
C PRO A 90 -1.79 -24.32 -4.28
N MET A 91 -2.88 -24.75 -3.65
CA MET A 91 -3.88 -25.66 -4.25
C MET A 91 -4.87 -24.96 -5.20
N THR A 92 -4.83 -23.63 -5.33
CA THR A 92 -5.66 -22.91 -6.31
C THR A 92 -5.07 -22.95 -7.73
N SER A 93 -4.08 -23.82 -7.97
CA SER A 93 -3.36 -23.90 -9.23
C SER A 93 -4.27 -24.41 -10.36
N VAL A 94 -4.52 -23.54 -11.33
CA VAL A 94 -5.10 -23.90 -12.63
C VAL A 94 -4.16 -24.90 -13.33
N ASP A 95 -4.76 -25.92 -13.95
CA ASP A 95 -4.17 -27.05 -14.68
C ASP A 95 -2.95 -26.69 -15.57
N GLY A 96 -2.85 -25.45 -16.06
CA GLY A 96 -1.72 -24.94 -16.86
C GLY A 96 -0.44 -24.56 -16.11
N SER A 97 -0.37 -24.75 -14.79
CA SER A 97 0.80 -24.35 -13.98
C SER A 97 1.93 -25.39 -13.93
N MET A 98 1.64 -26.68 -14.15
CA MET A 98 2.64 -27.75 -14.02
C MET A 98 3.76 -27.66 -15.06
N ASP A 99 3.44 -27.35 -16.32
CA ASP A 99 4.43 -27.25 -17.40
C ASP A 99 5.45 -26.13 -17.15
N ILE A 100 4.98 -24.97 -16.64
CA ILE A 100 5.83 -23.84 -16.31
C ILE A 100 6.74 -24.20 -15.12
N MET A 101 6.20 -24.87 -14.10
CA MET A 101 6.98 -25.30 -12.94
C MET A 101 8.05 -26.34 -13.32
N GLU A 102 7.73 -27.27 -14.23
CA GLU A 102 8.71 -28.24 -14.75
C GLU A 102 9.82 -27.55 -15.56
N TRP A 103 9.46 -26.59 -16.41
CA TRP A 103 10.43 -25.80 -17.17
C TRP A 103 11.34 -24.96 -16.25
N LEU A 104 10.78 -24.34 -15.20
CA LEU A 104 11.53 -23.60 -14.19
C LEU A 104 12.52 -24.49 -13.43
N GLY A 105 12.12 -25.72 -13.09
CA GLY A 105 12.99 -26.69 -12.40
C GLY A 105 14.25 -27.06 -13.18
N LYS A 106 14.28 -26.84 -14.50
CA LYS A 106 15.44 -27.10 -15.38
C LYS A 106 16.39 -25.91 -15.48
N LYS A 107 16.06 -24.74 -14.91
CA LYS A 107 16.88 -23.53 -14.97
C LYS A 107 17.81 -23.44 -13.75
N TYR A 108 18.93 -22.73 -13.92
CA TYR A 108 19.81 -22.43 -12.79
C TYR A 108 19.15 -21.41 -11.86
N LYS A 109 19.51 -21.46 -10.57
CA LYS A 109 19.02 -20.50 -9.59
C LYS A 109 19.35 -19.06 -10.04
N PHE A 110 18.34 -18.19 -10.01
CA PHE A 110 18.46 -16.78 -10.42
C PHE A 110 18.89 -16.55 -11.88
N SER A 111 18.65 -17.51 -12.79
CA SER A 111 19.03 -17.38 -14.20
C SER A 111 17.92 -16.85 -15.11
N ILE A 112 16.79 -16.41 -14.55
CA ILE A 112 15.64 -15.88 -15.28
C ILE A 112 15.55 -14.40 -14.93
N TYR A 113 15.64 -13.55 -15.95
CA TYR A 113 15.58 -12.09 -15.89
C TYR A 113 14.35 -11.59 -16.64
#